data_AF-A0A3D4D1A7-F1
#
_entry.id   AF-A0A3D4D1A7-F1
#
_cell.length_a   1.000
_cell.length_b   1.000
_cell.length_c   1.000
_cell.angle_alpha   90.00
_cell.angle_beta   90.00
_cell.angle_gamma   90.00
#
_symmetry.space_group_name_H-M   'P 1'
#
loop_
_entity.id
_entity.type
_entity.pdbx_description
1 polymer ?
#
loop_
_entity_poly.entity_id
_entity_poly.type
_entity_poly.pdbx_seq_one_letter_code
_entity_poly.pdbx_strand_id
1 'polypeptide(L)'
;MRSVNYVVDITPDFEEVQYRVRPIDFDQQSYEGMLEVYRSHCFPDNMPVDKLVREHLNPTTILQYRSEERSQMARRYRASRVRLKGVLKMMSKDTIAPHDQLASLRAALCQRYGTSAFDACDTMGSLTASHLQFMLE
;
A
#
# COMPACT_ATOMS: atom_id res chain seq x y z
N MET A 1 9.12 -0.53 4.25
CA MET A 1 10.17 -0.10 3.33
C MET A 1 11.34 0.47 4.11
N ARG A 2 12.45 -0.27 4.18
CA ARG A 2 13.75 0.30 4.59
C ARG A 2 14.22 1.30 3.52
N SER A 3 15.23 2.11 3.83
CA SER A 3 15.79 3.10 2.87
C SER A 3 16.26 2.48 1.54
N VAL A 4 16.52 1.17 1.54
CA VAL A 4 16.92 0.38 0.36
C VAL A 4 15.75 -0.24 -0.42
N ASN A 5 14.49 -0.02 -0.02
CA ASN A 5 13.31 -0.67 -0.61
C ASN A 5 12.46 0.27 -1.48
N TYR A 6 12.98 1.44 -1.84
CA TYR A 6 12.36 2.32 -2.83
C TYR A 6 13.38 3.11 -3.65
N VAL A 7 12.93 3.59 -4.80
CA VAL A 7 13.65 4.54 -5.63
C VAL A 7 12.88 5.84 -5.72
N VAL A 8 13.59 6.94 -5.90
CA VAL A 8 13.02 8.23 -6.27
C VAL A 8 13.21 8.40 -7.76
N ASP A 9 12.11 8.31 -8.48
CA ASP A 9 12.02 8.55 -9.92
C ASP A 9 11.87 10.06 -10.15
N ILE A 10 12.80 10.64 -10.90
CA ILE A 10 12.88 12.08 -11.16
C ILE A 10 12.55 12.28 -12.63
N THR A 11 11.41 12.90 -12.90
CA THR A 11 10.98 13.24 -14.26
C THR A 11 11.11 14.75 -14.46
N PRO A 12 12.07 15.23 -15.28
CA PRO A 12 12.12 16.63 -15.67
C PRO A 12 10.91 16.97 -16.55
N ASP A 13 10.20 18.03 -16.22
CA ASP A 13 9.21 18.69 -17.06
C ASP A 13 9.71 20.10 -17.42
N PHE A 14 9.09 20.77 -18.39
CA PHE A 14 9.52 22.08 -18.86
C PHE A 14 9.46 23.17 -17.77
N GLU A 15 8.51 23.06 -16.84
CA GLU A 15 8.30 24.06 -15.77
C GLU A 15 8.78 23.57 -14.40
N GLU A 16 8.73 22.26 -14.13
CA GLU A 16 9.00 21.69 -12.82
C GLU A 16 9.69 20.32 -12.88
N VAL A 17 10.28 19.89 -11.76
CA VAL A 17 10.82 18.54 -11.61
C VAL A 17 9.85 17.71 -10.78
N GLN A 18 9.32 16.62 -11.36
CA GLN A 18 8.44 15.70 -10.65
C GLN A 18 9.25 14.61 -9.95
N TYR A 19 9.03 14.46 -8.64
CA TYR A 19 9.62 13.40 -7.83
C TYR A 19 8.55 12.35 -7.50
N ARG A 20 8.83 11.07 -7.78
CA ARG A 20 7.94 9.95 -7.45
C ARG A 20 8.68 8.89 -6.67
N VAL A 21 8.15 8.52 -5.51
CA VAL A 21 8.66 7.40 -4.73
C VAL A 21 8.05 6.10 -5.27
N ARG A 22 8.88 5.13 -5.68
CA ARG A 22 8.44 3.81 -6.14
C ARG A 22 9.03 2.71 -5.27
N PRO A 23 8.22 1.80 -4.69
CA PRO A 23 8.73 0.63 -3.99
C PRO A 23 9.45 -0.32 -4.98
N ILE A 24 10.52 -0.99 -4.53
CA ILE A 24 11.32 -1.93 -5.35
C ILE A 24 11.41 -3.35 -4.77
N ASP A 25 10.65 -3.66 -3.71
CA ASP A 25 10.60 -5.00 -3.09
C ASP A 25 9.15 -5.36 -2.72
N PHE A 26 8.50 -6.18 -3.58
CA PHE A 26 7.10 -6.57 -3.48
C PHE A 26 6.90 -7.97 -2.88
N ASP A 27 7.91 -8.83 -2.92
CA ASP A 27 7.78 -10.25 -2.61
C ASP A 27 7.52 -10.46 -1.13
N GLN A 28 8.15 -9.64 -0.29
CA GLN A 28 7.93 -9.63 1.16
C GLN A 28 6.56 -9.05 1.54
N GLN A 29 5.94 -8.23 0.68
CA GLN A 29 4.72 -7.51 1.04
C GLN A 29 3.47 -8.41 1.00
N SER A 30 3.41 -9.49 0.23
CA SER A 30 2.24 -10.39 0.31
C SER A 30 2.42 -11.51 1.34
N TYR A 31 3.54 -11.50 2.08
CA TYR A 31 3.88 -12.47 3.11
C TYR A 31 3.57 -11.92 4.51
N GLU A 32 4.10 -10.74 4.85
CA GLU A 32 4.16 -10.23 6.23
C GLU A 32 2.81 -10.00 6.93
N GLY A 33 2.73 -10.36 8.22
CA GLY A 33 1.51 -10.16 9.03
C GLY A 33 1.39 -8.78 9.67
N MET A 34 2.51 -8.07 9.84
CA MET A 34 2.56 -6.81 10.59
C MET A 34 2.19 -5.63 9.71
N LEU A 35 1.11 -4.92 10.05
CA LEU A 35 0.59 -3.79 9.26
C LEU A 35 1.61 -2.66 9.06
N GLU A 36 2.49 -2.45 10.05
CA GLU A 36 3.56 -1.46 10.00
C GLU A 36 4.53 -1.70 8.84
N VAL A 37 4.70 -2.94 8.38
CA VAL A 37 5.56 -3.26 7.23
C VAL A 37 5.08 -2.56 5.95
N TYR A 38 3.77 -2.38 5.83
CA TYR A 38 3.09 -1.73 4.71
C TYR A 38 3.05 -0.20 4.84
N ARG A 39 3.57 0.34 5.93
CA ARG A 39 3.55 1.78 6.24
C ARG A 39 4.98 2.29 6.24
N SER A 40 5.41 2.87 5.13
CA SER A 40 6.79 3.37 4.96
C SER A 40 7.28 4.26 6.12
N HIS A 41 6.45 5.17 6.64
CA HIS A 41 6.82 6.03 7.77
C HIS A 41 7.03 5.29 9.11
N CYS A 42 6.60 4.04 9.24
CA CYS A 42 6.85 3.23 10.45
C CYS A 42 8.28 2.66 10.49
N PHE A 43 9.05 2.79 9.41
CA PHE A 43 10.44 2.33 9.36
C PHE A 43 11.37 3.39 9.96
N PRO A 44 12.23 3.05 10.95
CA PRO A 44 13.15 4.01 11.56
C PRO A 44 14.04 4.74 10.55
N ASP A 45 14.50 4.03 9.51
CA ASP A 45 15.33 4.60 8.43
C ASP A 45 14.63 5.72 7.65
N ASN A 46 13.29 5.73 7.64
CA ASN A 46 12.49 6.74 6.94
C ASN A 46 12.14 7.94 7.83
N MET A 47 12.56 7.95 9.09
CA MET A 47 12.29 9.07 10.01
C MET A 47 12.81 10.42 9.49
N PRO A 48 13.99 10.54 8.83
CA PRO A 48 14.42 11.81 8.25
C PRO A 48 13.45 12.35 7.18
N VAL A 49 12.86 11.46 6.37
CA VAL A 49 11.88 11.82 5.34
C VAL A 49 10.56 12.25 5.99
N ASP A 50 10.08 11.52 7.00
CA ASP A 50 8.87 11.90 7.75
C ASP A 50 9.02 13.27 8.43
N LYS A 51 10.20 13.58 8.99
CA LYS A 51 10.50 14.90 9.55
C LYS A 51 10.46 16.01 8.50
N LEU A 52 11.15 15.82 7.37
CA LEU A 52 11.14 16.77 6.25
C LEU A 52 9.71 17.08 5.78
N VAL A 53 8.88 16.04 5.63
CA VAL A 53 7.47 16.20 5.24
C VAL A 53 6.70 17.02 6.28
N ARG A 54 6.87 16.74 7.57
CA ARG A 54 6.17 17.47 8.65
C ARG A 54 6.65 18.90 8.83
N GLU A 55 7.90 19.19 8.50
CA GLU A 55 8.49 20.54 8.55
C GLU A 55 7.92 21.44 7.44
N HIS A 56 7.63 20.87 6.26
CA HIS A 56 7.21 21.66 5.09
C HIS A 56 5.73 21.56 4.74
N LEU A 57 5.02 20.51 5.16
CA LEU A 57 3.61 20.30 4.82
C LEU A 57 2.73 20.30 6.07
N ASN A 58 1.67 21.12 6.03
CA ASN A 58 0.65 21.09 7.06
C ASN A 58 -0.28 19.86 6.90
N PRO A 59 -1.03 19.47 7.95
CA PRO A 59 -1.90 18.30 7.89
C PRO A 59 -2.95 18.33 6.78
N THR A 60 -3.52 19.50 6.47
CA THR A 60 -4.54 19.66 5.41
C THR A 60 -3.95 19.34 4.04
N THR A 61 -2.77 19.88 3.73
CA THR A 61 -2.05 19.60 2.48
C THR A 61 -1.68 18.12 2.37
N ILE A 62 -1.24 17.49 3.47
CA ILE A 62 -0.96 16.05 3.49
C ILE A 62 -2.22 15.22 3.16
N LEU A 63 -3.37 15.59 3.73
CA LEU A 63 -4.64 14.92 3.46
C LEU A 63 -5.07 15.08 1.99
N GLN A 64 -4.86 16.27 1.42
CA GLN A 64 -5.11 16.52 0.01
C GLN A 64 -4.24 15.63 -0.89
N TYR A 65 -2.92 15.62 -0.70
CA TYR A 65 -2.02 14.76 -1.49
C TYR A 65 -2.38 13.28 -1.35
N ARG A 66 -2.77 12.83 -0.15
CA ARG A 66 -3.25 11.46 0.04
C ARG A 66 -4.50 11.16 -0.79
N SER A 67 -5.42 12.12 -0.91
CA SER A 67 -6.63 11.98 -1.72
C SER A 67 -6.32 11.94 -3.22
N GLU A 68 -5.40 12.78 -3.68
CA GLU A 68 -4.94 12.82 -5.06
C GLU A 68 -4.24 11.52 -5.46
N GLU A 69 -3.32 11.02 -4.62
CA GLU A 69 -2.66 9.73 -4.85
C GLU A 69 -3.66 8.57 -4.86
N ARG A 70 -4.63 8.56 -3.94
CA ARG A 70 -5.70 7.54 -3.95
C ARG A 70 -6.52 7.58 -5.23
N SER A 71 -6.82 8.77 -5.75
CA SER A 71 -7.55 8.97 -7.00
C SER A 71 -6.75 8.46 -8.21
N GLN A 72 -5.45 8.75 -8.27
CA GLN A 72 -4.54 8.22 -9.28
C GLN A 72 -4.42 6.69 -9.21
N MET A 73 -4.31 6.14 -7.99
CA MET A 73 -4.31 4.69 -7.75
C MET A 73 -5.60 4.04 -8.24
N ALA A 74 -6.76 4.62 -7.93
CA ALA A 74 -8.06 4.11 -8.37
C ALA A 74 -8.20 4.12 -9.90
N ARG A 75 -7.71 5.17 -10.57
CA ARG A 75 -7.65 5.22 -12.04
C ARG A 75 -6.80 4.08 -12.61
N ARG A 76 -5.61 3.85 -12.05
CA ARG A 76 -4.73 2.73 -12.46
C ARG A 76 -5.39 1.38 -12.21
N TYR A 77 -5.98 1.19 -11.03
CA TYR A 77 -6.71 -0.03 -10.65
C TYR A 77 -7.82 -0.37 -11.66
N ARG A 78 -8.65 0.63 -12.05
CA ARG A 78 -9.71 0.45 -13.05
C ARG A 78 -9.15 0.15 -14.44
N ALA A 79 -8.10 0.86 -14.86
CA ALA A 79 -7.46 0.64 -16.15
C ALA A 79 -6.82 -0.75 -16.27
N SER A 80 -6.29 -1.29 -15.17
CA SER A 80 -5.65 -2.62 -15.14
C SER A 80 -6.55 -3.75 -14.63
N ARG A 81 -7.86 -3.51 -14.47
CA ARG A 81 -8.77 -4.39 -13.72
C ARG A 81 -8.75 -5.85 -14.17
N VAL A 82 -8.78 -6.10 -15.48
CA VAL A 82 -8.78 -7.46 -16.04
C VAL A 82 -7.51 -8.21 -15.65
N ARG A 83 -6.34 -7.58 -15.83
CA ARG A 83 -5.04 -8.17 -15.50
C ARG A 83 -4.89 -8.40 -14.01
N LEU A 84 -5.24 -7.40 -13.21
CA LEU A 84 -5.15 -7.46 -11.75
C LEU A 84 -6.06 -8.56 -11.18
N LYS A 85 -7.30 -8.68 -11.68
CA LYS A 85 -8.21 -9.76 -11.29
C LYS A 85 -7.64 -11.15 -11.60
N GLY A 86 -6.94 -11.30 -12.72
CA GLY A 86 -6.25 -12.56 -13.07
C GLY A 86 -5.20 -12.95 -12.04
N VAL A 87 -4.32 -12.01 -11.67
CA VAL A 87 -3.26 -12.23 -10.67
C VAL A 87 -3.85 -12.50 -9.29
N LEU A 88 -4.77 -11.65 -8.82
CA LEU A 88 -5.41 -11.80 -7.50
C LEU A 88 -6.17 -13.12 -7.39
N LYS A 89 -6.85 -13.57 -8.46
CA LYS A 89 -7.54 -14.87 -8.47
C LYS A 89 -6.57 -16.04 -8.30
N MET A 90 -5.37 -15.96 -8.85
CA MET A 90 -4.34 -16.98 -8.65
C MET A 90 -3.78 -16.92 -7.23
N MET A 91 -3.46 -15.72 -6.75
CA MET A 91 -3.00 -15.50 -5.36
C MET A 91 -4.00 -16.02 -4.32
N SER A 92 -5.30 -15.85 -4.56
CA SER A 92 -6.34 -16.29 -3.63
C SER A 92 -6.45 -17.82 -3.48
N LYS A 93 -5.85 -18.58 -4.41
CA LYS A 93 -5.84 -20.05 -4.38
C LYS A 93 -4.54 -20.63 -3.80
N ASP A 94 -3.55 -19.77 -3.55
CA ASP A 94 -2.23 -20.17 -3.11
C ASP A 94 -2.02 -19.86 -1.62
N THR A 95 -1.14 -20.61 -0.98
CA THR A 95 -0.72 -20.38 0.42
C THR A 95 0.55 -19.53 0.40
N ILE A 96 0.36 -18.22 0.19
CA ILE A 96 1.47 -17.26 0.07
C ILE A 96 2.17 -17.01 1.42
N ALA A 97 1.39 -16.99 2.51
CA ALA A 97 1.88 -16.73 3.86
C ALA A 97 1.30 -17.75 4.84
N PRO A 98 1.95 -17.97 6.00
CA PRO A 98 1.36 -18.79 7.04
C PRO A 98 0.12 -18.12 7.63
N HIS A 99 -0.79 -18.94 8.16
CA HIS A 99 -2.13 -18.50 8.57
C HIS A 99 -2.11 -17.48 9.73
N ASP A 100 -1.11 -17.52 10.60
CA ASP A 100 -0.92 -16.56 11.70
C ASP A 100 -0.65 -15.14 11.18
N GLN A 101 0.17 -14.99 10.14
CA GLN A 101 0.45 -13.71 9.48
C GLN A 101 -0.81 -13.14 8.82
N LEU A 102 -1.57 -13.99 8.11
CA LEU A 102 -2.87 -13.61 7.56
C LEU A 102 -3.83 -13.12 8.66
N ALA A 103 -3.99 -13.91 9.73
CA ALA A 103 -4.91 -13.60 10.81
C ALA A 103 -4.54 -12.28 11.51
N SER A 104 -3.25 -12.05 11.75
CA SER A 104 -2.72 -10.81 12.33
C SER A 104 -3.02 -9.60 11.43
N LEU A 105 -2.68 -9.69 10.14
CA LEU A 105 -2.89 -8.58 9.21
C LEU A 105 -4.36 -8.25 9.02
N ARG A 106 -5.21 -9.28 8.86
CA ARG A 106 -6.67 -9.15 8.75
C ARG A 106 -7.25 -8.41 9.94
N ALA A 107 -6.89 -8.81 11.17
CA ALA A 107 -7.37 -8.15 12.39
C ALA A 107 -6.90 -6.68 12.45
N ALA A 108 -5.63 -6.42 12.12
CA ALA A 108 -5.08 -5.06 12.11
C ALA A 108 -5.77 -4.16 11.08
N LEU A 109 -6.11 -4.69 9.90
CA LEU A 109 -6.86 -3.95 8.87
C LEU A 109 -8.31 -3.68 9.31
N CYS A 110 -9.01 -4.67 9.86
CA CYS A 110 -10.36 -4.50 10.40
C CYS A 110 -10.39 -3.42 11.50
N GLN A 111 -9.45 -3.49 12.45
CA GLN A 111 -9.31 -2.50 13.52
C GLN A 111 -9.00 -1.11 12.98
N ARG A 112 -8.02 -0.99 12.06
CA ARG A 112 -7.60 0.30 11.49
C ARG A 112 -8.73 1.03 10.78
N TYR A 113 -9.54 0.31 10.01
CA TYR A 113 -10.60 0.89 9.20
C TYR A 113 -11.97 0.86 9.88
N GLY A 114 -12.09 0.21 11.05
CA GLY A 114 -13.37 0.06 11.75
C GLY A 114 -14.40 -0.72 10.92
N THR A 115 -13.97 -1.82 10.29
CA THR A 115 -14.80 -2.59 9.35
C THR A 115 -14.63 -4.10 9.56
N SER A 116 -15.64 -4.87 9.15
CA SER A 116 -15.60 -6.35 9.07
C SER A 116 -15.39 -6.86 7.64
N ALA A 117 -15.13 -5.97 6.67
CA ALA A 117 -15.04 -6.30 5.25
C ALA A 117 -13.96 -7.36 4.92
N PHE A 118 -13.01 -7.61 5.83
CA PHE A 118 -11.92 -8.55 5.63
C PHE A 118 -12.09 -9.87 6.39
N ASP A 119 -13.14 -10.00 7.22
CA ASP A 119 -13.29 -11.14 8.13
C ASP A 119 -13.42 -12.48 7.38
N ALA A 120 -14.00 -12.47 6.19
CA ALA A 120 -14.17 -13.67 5.36
C ALA A 120 -12.94 -14.01 4.49
N CYS A 121 -11.82 -13.30 4.64
CA CYS A 121 -10.61 -13.55 3.85
C CYS A 121 -9.76 -14.68 4.47
N ASP A 122 -9.73 -15.83 3.79
CA ASP A 122 -9.01 -17.04 4.24
C ASP A 122 -7.62 -17.21 3.60
N THR A 123 -7.21 -16.30 2.72
CA THR A 123 -5.89 -16.31 2.05
C THR A 123 -5.34 -14.90 1.90
N MET A 124 -4.01 -14.75 1.87
CA MET A 124 -3.39 -13.43 1.63
C MET A 124 -3.82 -12.81 0.30
N GLY A 125 -4.03 -13.62 -0.73
CA GLY A 125 -4.55 -13.15 -2.00
C GLY A 125 -5.98 -12.59 -1.88
N SER A 126 -6.88 -13.27 -1.17
CA SER A 126 -8.24 -12.75 -0.95
C SER A 126 -8.25 -11.49 -0.08
N LEU A 127 -7.42 -11.44 0.96
CA LEU A 127 -7.25 -10.25 1.79
C LEU A 127 -6.75 -9.05 0.99
N THR A 128 -5.72 -9.24 0.17
CA THR A 128 -5.17 -8.20 -0.71
C THR A 128 -6.22 -7.70 -1.70
N ALA A 129 -6.99 -8.62 -2.31
CA ALA A 129 -8.04 -8.26 -3.25
C ALA A 129 -9.14 -7.43 -2.57
N SER A 130 -9.63 -7.87 -1.41
CA SER A 130 -10.65 -7.16 -0.63
C SER A 130 -10.16 -5.79 -0.16
N HIS A 131 -8.90 -5.68 0.25
CA HIS A 131 -8.32 -4.39 0.67
C HIS A 131 -8.18 -3.42 -0.51
N LEU A 132 -7.71 -3.88 -1.67
CA LEU A 132 -7.67 -3.06 -2.88
C LEU A 132 -9.06 -2.59 -3.29
N GLN A 133 -10.06 -3.47 -3.23
CA GLN A 133 -11.45 -3.10 -3.51
C GLN A 133 -11.96 -2.04 -2.52
N PHE A 134 -11.82 -2.28 -1.21
CA PHE A 134 -12.22 -1.33 -0.16
C PHE A 134 -11.55 0.03 -0.31
N MET A 135 -10.29 0.05 -0.77
CA MET A 135 -9.53 1.28 -0.91
C MET A 135 -9.78 1.99 -2.25
N LEU A 136 -10.03 1.30 -3.35
CA LEU A 136 -9.92 1.89 -4.70
C LEU A 136 -11.17 1.79 -5.57
N GLU A 137 -12.16 0.98 -5.19
CA GLU A 137 -13.49 1.00 -5.83
C GLU A 137 -14.36 2.11 -5.24
#